data_AF-A0A925R6A0-F1
#
_entry.id   AF-A0A925R6A0-F1
#
_cell.length_a   1.000
_cell.length_b   1.000
_cell.length_c   1.000
_cell.angle_alpha   90.00
_cell.angle_beta   90.00
_cell.angle_gamma   90.00
#
_symmetry.space_group_name_H-M   'P 1'
#
loop_
_entity.id
_entity.type
_entity.pdbx_description
1 polymer ?
#
loop_
_entity_poly.entity_id
_entity_poly.type
_entity_poly.pdbx_seq_one_letter_code
_entity_poly.pdbx_strand_id
1 'polypeptide(L)'
;MNKRTSILILLFCILFLVGCQKSIQHYKKAVEEILLPSKFMAFDEKCLLLGEQIDAYLAEGSETEIQPIVEEMEILLDQFTQLQADLDRLPVTDPYISDLHHLASLAVLSYQELLNESDEFVQTLSILSQMEADIETVHSDLMNLILSGTPTTLEYNQALTDFTTVHEEELKLFDLEVATSYLSSKTIKVAKLKEALGTADQTIKEMETIQTYSETDVQVNGLLVQLYERIYEMYQTIIAHQEIIELTNGYEDFSEYLQGPLNKASLEVLAWEKAVGIVN
;
A
#
# COMPACT_ATOMS: atom_id res chain seq x y z
N MET A 1 -29.78 29.45 56.93
CA MET A 1 -28.74 28.44 56.61
C MET A 1 -27.61 28.56 57.62
N ASN A 2 -27.22 27.46 58.27
CA ASN A 2 -26.20 27.44 59.32
C ASN A 2 -24.80 27.60 58.70
N LYS A 3 -23.97 28.51 59.21
CA LYS A 3 -22.58 28.74 58.74
C LYS A 3 -21.75 27.44 58.62
N ARG A 4 -22.02 26.46 59.48
CA ARG A 4 -21.38 25.13 59.47
C ARG A 4 -21.73 24.29 58.24
N THR A 5 -22.97 24.37 57.73
CA THR A 5 -23.41 23.63 56.54
C THR A 5 -22.77 24.20 55.27
N SER A 6 -22.61 25.52 55.19
CA SER A 6 -21.94 26.19 54.07
C SER A 6 -20.43 25.90 54.02
N ILE A 7 -19.75 25.80 55.17
CA ILE A 7 -18.32 25.42 55.22
C ILE A 7 -18.12 23.96 54.79
N LEU A 8 -19.01 23.05 55.20
CA LEU A 8 -18.95 21.64 54.79
C LEU A 8 -19.17 21.44 53.29
N ILE A 9 -20.13 22.15 52.69
CA ILE A 9 -20.36 22.11 51.23
C ILE A 9 -19.14 22.66 50.49
N LEU A 10 -18.55 23.76 50.96
CA LEU A 10 -17.35 24.34 50.36
C LEU A 10 -16.15 23.38 50.42
N LEU A 11 -15.93 22.72 51.56
CA LEU A 11 -14.90 21.70 51.73
C LEU A 11 -15.12 20.50 50.81
N PHE A 12 -16.38 20.07 50.66
CA PHE A 12 -16.73 18.97 49.76
C PHE A 12 -16.49 19.36 48.29
N CYS A 13 -16.86 20.58 47.88
CA CYS A 13 -16.56 21.10 46.55
C CYS A 13 -15.06 21.20 46.29
N ILE A 14 -14.26 21.69 47.25
CA ILE A 14 -12.80 21.78 47.10
C ILE A 14 -12.18 20.39 47.00
N LEU A 15 -12.57 19.44 47.86
CA LEU A 15 -12.07 18.06 47.80
C LEU A 15 -12.48 17.34 46.52
N PHE A 16 -13.69 17.59 46.03
CA PHE A 16 -14.17 17.06 44.76
C PHE A 16 -13.40 17.64 43.58
N LEU A 17 -13.19 18.97 43.55
CA LEU A 17 -12.42 19.65 42.50
C LEU A 17 -10.95 19.21 42.50
N VAL A 18 -10.31 19.10 43.67
CA VAL A 18 -8.93 18.60 43.80
C VAL A 18 -8.82 17.13 43.41
N GLY A 19 -9.82 16.31 43.75
CA GLY A 19 -9.90 14.90 43.36
C GLY A 19 -10.03 14.72 41.84
N CYS A 20 -10.91 15.48 41.19
CA CYS A 20 -11.05 15.52 39.74
C CYS A 20 -9.75 15.98 39.07
N GLN A 21 -9.14 17.08 39.54
CA GLN A 21 -7.89 17.60 38.98
C GLN A 21 -6.75 16.57 39.07
N LYS A 22 -6.65 15.83 40.19
CA LYS A 22 -5.64 14.79 40.37
C LYS A 22 -5.87 13.57 39.46
N SER A 23 -7.13 13.16 39.28
CA SER A 23 -7.50 12.08 38.35
C SER A 23 -7.11 12.42 36.91
N ILE A 24 -7.42 13.64 36.48
CA ILE A 24 -7.11 14.12 35.13
C ILE A 24 -5.59 14.23 34.92
N GLN A 25 -4.83 14.71 35.92
CA GLN A 25 -3.36 14.75 35.83
C GLN A 25 -2.72 13.36 35.77
N HIS A 26 -3.26 12.37 36.49
CA HIS A 26 -2.78 10.99 36.41
C HIS A 26 -3.06 10.35 35.06
N TYR A 27 -4.28 10.55 34.53
CA TYR A 27 -4.65 10.09 33.21
C TYR A 27 -3.78 10.73 32.14
N LYS A 28 -3.61 12.06 32.18
CA LYS A 28 -2.74 12.82 31.29
C LYS A 28 -1.33 12.24 31.25
N LYS A 29 -0.72 12.01 32.41
CA LYS A 29 0.64 11.45 32.48
C LYS A 29 0.71 10.05 31.85
N ALA A 30 -0.30 9.20 32.07
CA ALA A 30 -0.35 7.87 31.47
C ALA A 30 -0.49 7.94 29.93
N VAL A 31 -1.34 8.83 29.43
CA VAL A 31 -1.45 9.07 27.99
C VAL A 31 -0.15 9.66 27.44
N GLU A 32 0.47 10.63 28.09
CA GLU A 32 1.76 11.20 27.67
C GLU A 32 2.87 10.14 27.61
N GLU A 33 2.93 9.21 28.55
CA GLU A 33 3.91 8.10 28.53
C GLU A 33 3.71 7.18 27.30
N ILE A 34 2.46 6.99 26.88
CA ILE A 34 2.09 6.25 25.67
C ILE A 34 2.40 7.08 24.42
N LEU A 35 1.86 8.31 24.35
CA LEU A 35 1.70 9.18 23.19
C LEU A 35 2.71 10.33 23.04
N LEU A 36 3.78 10.37 23.84
CA LEU A 36 4.82 11.43 23.82
C LEU A 36 4.90 12.19 22.48
N PRO A 37 4.71 13.52 22.45
CA PRO A 37 4.88 14.35 21.25
C PRO A 37 6.16 14.08 20.45
N SER A 38 7.26 13.76 21.15
CA SER A 38 8.53 13.39 20.54
C SER A 38 8.51 12.04 19.81
N LYS A 39 7.54 11.16 20.10
CA LYS A 39 7.29 9.92 19.34
C LYS A 39 6.52 10.21 18.06
N PHE A 40 5.49 11.07 18.09
CA PHE A 40 4.75 11.45 16.88
C PHE A 40 5.58 12.23 15.86
N MET A 41 6.41 13.18 16.30
CA MET A 41 7.36 13.83 15.37
C MET A 41 8.34 12.82 14.75
N ALA A 42 8.81 11.85 15.53
CA ALA A 42 9.65 10.77 15.01
C ALA A 42 8.87 9.82 14.08
N PHE A 43 7.55 9.69 14.24
CA PHE A 43 6.69 8.94 13.32
C PHE A 43 6.46 9.68 12.02
N ASP A 44 6.28 11.01 12.05
CA ASP A 44 6.22 11.83 10.83
C ASP A 44 7.48 11.67 9.99
N GLU A 45 8.66 11.76 10.62
CA GLU A 45 9.94 11.55 9.95
C GLU A 45 10.05 10.15 9.33
N LYS A 46 9.57 9.11 10.03
CA LYS A 46 9.57 7.74 9.50
C LYS A 46 8.58 7.56 8.34
N CYS A 47 7.39 8.14 8.41
CA CYS A 47 6.40 8.07 7.32
C CYS A 47 6.93 8.78 6.07
N LEU A 48 7.62 9.91 6.24
CA LEU A 48 8.25 10.62 5.13
C LEU A 48 9.41 9.80 4.53
N LEU A 49 10.28 9.25 5.37
CA LEU A 49 11.38 8.40 4.92
C LEU A 49 10.88 7.17 4.14
N LEU A 50 9.80 6.54 4.63
CA LEU A 50 9.15 5.43 3.95
C LEU A 50 8.61 5.86 2.57
N GLY A 51 8.03 7.06 2.49
CA GLY A 51 7.64 7.65 1.22
C GLY A 51 8.80 7.83 0.24
N GLU A 52 9.93 8.37 0.73
CA GLU A 52 11.14 8.55 -0.08
C GLU A 52 11.75 7.22 -0.53
N GLN A 53 11.71 6.19 0.30
CA GLN A 53 12.18 4.84 -0.08
C GLN A 53 11.31 4.24 -1.19
N ILE A 54 9.99 4.44 -1.12
CA ILE A 54 9.06 3.99 -2.15
C ILE A 54 9.29 4.77 -3.45
N ASP A 55 9.48 6.08 -3.38
CA ASP A 55 9.82 6.90 -4.56
C ASP A 55 11.13 6.42 -5.20
N ALA A 56 12.16 6.13 -4.39
CA ALA A 56 13.42 5.59 -4.89
C ALA A 56 13.24 4.22 -5.56
N TYR A 57 12.48 3.32 -4.94
CA TYR A 57 12.14 2.02 -5.53
C TYR A 57 11.41 2.17 -6.88
N LEU A 58 10.43 3.07 -6.97
CA LEU A 58 9.70 3.32 -8.21
C LEU A 58 10.59 3.96 -9.31
N ALA A 59 11.55 4.78 -8.93
CA ALA A 59 12.47 5.44 -9.87
C ALA A 59 13.59 4.51 -10.37
N GLU A 60 14.13 3.66 -9.49
CA GLU A 60 15.25 2.76 -9.78
C GLU A 60 14.79 1.39 -10.29
N GLY A 61 13.51 1.04 -10.11
CA GLY A 61 12.91 -0.19 -10.61
C GLY A 61 13.53 -1.44 -9.98
N SER A 62 13.80 -2.45 -10.82
CA SER A 62 14.28 -3.78 -10.40
C SER A 62 15.68 -3.80 -9.75
N GLU A 63 16.39 -2.67 -9.69
CA GLU A 63 17.70 -2.58 -9.03
C GLU A 63 17.61 -2.49 -7.49
N THR A 64 16.43 -2.18 -6.95
CA THR A 64 16.22 -1.97 -5.51
C THR A 64 15.24 -3.02 -4.95
N GLU A 65 15.62 -3.70 -3.87
CA GLU A 65 14.76 -4.70 -3.23
C GLU A 65 13.61 -4.02 -2.48
N ILE A 66 12.37 -4.47 -2.71
CA ILE A 66 11.18 -3.95 -2.02
C ILE A 66 11.00 -4.53 -0.60
N GLN A 67 11.60 -5.69 -0.32
CA GLN A 67 11.44 -6.43 0.94
C GLN A 67 11.78 -5.60 2.19
N PRO A 68 12.85 -4.77 2.22
CA PRO A 68 13.12 -3.90 3.37
C PRO A 68 12.01 -2.87 3.64
N ILE A 69 11.35 -2.37 2.59
CA ILE A 69 10.23 -1.41 2.70
C ILE A 69 9.01 -2.10 3.33
N VAL A 70 8.72 -3.33 2.88
CA VAL A 70 7.66 -4.17 3.45
C VAL A 70 7.90 -4.39 4.95
N GLU A 71 9.10 -4.78 5.33
CA GLU A 71 9.46 -5.02 6.74
C GLU A 71 9.36 -3.76 7.60
N GLU A 72 9.79 -2.61 7.09
CA GLU A 72 9.68 -1.34 7.80
C GLU A 72 8.20 -0.92 8.00
N MET A 73 7.35 -1.15 7.00
CA MET A 73 5.91 -0.92 7.08
C MET A 73 5.24 -1.79 8.15
N GLU A 74 5.53 -3.10 8.16
CA GLU A 74 4.99 -4.03 9.16
C GLU A 74 5.37 -3.61 10.59
N ILE A 75 6.63 -3.20 10.80
CA ILE A 75 7.12 -2.72 12.09
C ILE A 75 6.36 -1.47 12.54
N LEU A 76 6.07 -0.54 11.63
CA LEU A 76 5.31 0.67 11.93
C LEU A 76 3.85 0.35 12.27
N LEU A 77 3.20 -0.50 11.49
CA LEU A 77 1.83 -0.96 11.74
C LEU A 77 1.68 -1.64 13.10
N ASP A 78 2.62 -2.52 13.45
CA ASP A 78 2.64 -3.18 14.75
C ASP A 78 2.80 -2.18 15.91
N GLN A 79 3.63 -1.16 15.73
CA GLN A 79 3.82 -0.10 16.72
C GLN A 79 2.52 0.67 16.98
N PHE A 80 1.79 1.06 15.94
CA PHE A 80 0.53 1.80 16.07
C PHE A 80 -0.61 0.93 16.59
N THR A 81 -0.66 -0.33 16.18
CA THR A 81 -1.60 -1.33 16.73
C THR A 81 -1.39 -1.51 18.23
N GLN A 82 -0.13 -1.63 18.66
CA GLN A 82 0.21 -1.74 20.08
C GLN A 82 -0.10 -0.44 20.83
N LEU A 83 0.13 0.73 20.22
CA LEU A 83 -0.18 2.03 20.80
C LEU A 83 -1.68 2.18 21.08
N GLN A 84 -2.53 1.79 20.12
CA GLN A 84 -3.98 1.79 20.28
C GLN A 84 -4.41 0.82 21.39
N ALA A 85 -3.85 -0.39 21.43
CA ALA A 85 -4.15 -1.37 22.47
C ALA A 85 -3.75 -0.88 23.87
N ASP A 86 -2.65 -0.13 23.99
CA ASP A 86 -2.21 0.46 25.25
C ASP A 86 -3.08 1.64 25.68
N LEU A 87 -3.58 2.45 24.73
CA LEU A 87 -4.59 3.46 25.00
C LEU A 87 -5.87 2.83 25.53
N ASP A 88 -6.43 1.83 24.85
CA ASP A 88 -7.71 1.19 25.19
C ASP A 88 -7.74 0.57 26.60
N ARG A 89 -6.57 0.27 27.17
CA ARG A 89 -6.42 -0.25 28.55
C ARG A 89 -6.53 0.84 29.62
N LEU A 90 -6.46 2.12 29.25
CA LEU A 90 -6.51 3.21 30.21
C LEU A 90 -7.90 3.38 30.81
N PRO A 91 -8.00 3.66 32.13
CA PRO A 91 -9.28 3.85 32.78
C PRO A 91 -9.92 5.19 32.38
N VAL A 92 -11.04 5.14 31.67
CA VAL A 92 -11.87 6.30 31.32
C VAL A 92 -12.99 6.46 32.36
N THR A 93 -12.77 7.31 33.35
CA THR A 93 -13.61 7.37 34.57
C THR A 93 -14.55 8.57 34.65
N ASP A 94 -14.37 9.58 33.79
CA ASP A 94 -15.23 10.75 33.73
C ASP A 94 -15.33 11.34 32.30
N PRO A 95 -16.32 12.22 32.03
CA PRO A 95 -16.56 12.75 30.68
C PRO A 95 -15.39 13.54 30.09
N TYR A 96 -14.60 14.24 30.91
CA TYR A 96 -13.48 15.03 30.44
C TYR A 96 -12.29 14.14 30.05
N ILE A 97 -12.04 13.09 30.84
CA ILE A 97 -11.10 12.02 30.46
C ILE A 97 -11.57 11.32 29.18
N SER A 98 -12.88 11.13 29.01
CA SER A 98 -13.45 10.55 27.79
C SER A 98 -13.14 11.39 26.55
N ASP A 99 -13.27 12.73 26.63
CA ASP A 99 -12.96 13.62 25.51
C ASP A 99 -11.46 13.60 25.17
N LEU A 100 -10.58 13.64 26.19
CA LEU A 100 -9.13 13.52 25.99
C LEU A 100 -8.73 12.16 25.42
N HIS A 101 -9.37 11.09 25.87
CA HIS A 101 -9.16 9.73 25.36
C HIS A 101 -9.58 9.61 23.90
N HIS A 102 -10.72 10.20 23.54
CA HIS A 102 -11.20 10.21 22.18
C HIS A 102 -10.22 10.91 21.23
N LEU A 103 -9.72 12.10 21.59
CA LEU A 103 -8.71 12.81 20.78
C LEU A 103 -7.39 12.03 20.66
N ALA A 104 -6.94 11.42 21.76
CA ALA A 104 -5.76 10.55 21.76
C ALA A 104 -5.93 9.36 20.81
N SER A 105 -7.09 8.69 20.84
CA SER A 105 -7.38 7.57 19.96
C SER A 105 -7.54 8.01 18.51
N LEU A 106 -8.16 9.16 18.23
CA LEU A 106 -8.23 9.72 16.88
C LEU A 106 -6.85 9.96 16.27
N ALA A 107 -5.91 10.49 17.05
CA ALA A 107 -4.53 10.69 16.59
C ALA A 107 -3.88 9.35 16.20
N VAL A 108 -3.94 8.33 17.06
CA VAL A 108 -3.38 7.00 16.77
C VAL A 108 -4.05 6.33 15.56
N LEU A 109 -5.37 6.35 15.51
CA LEU A 109 -6.14 5.77 14.41
C LEU A 109 -5.87 6.45 13.08
N SER A 110 -5.58 7.76 13.06
CA SER A 110 -5.26 8.48 11.81
C SER A 110 -3.93 8.05 11.20
N TYR A 111 -2.91 7.79 12.02
CA TYR A 111 -1.66 7.20 11.52
C TYR A 111 -1.85 5.75 11.11
N GLN A 112 -2.67 4.99 11.84
CA GLN A 112 -2.95 3.60 11.50
C GLN A 112 -3.69 3.51 10.15
N GLU A 113 -4.66 4.41 9.89
CA GLU A 113 -5.33 4.54 8.59
C GLU A 113 -4.31 4.81 7.47
N LEU A 114 -3.44 5.81 7.65
CA LEU A 114 -2.36 6.12 6.70
C LEU A 114 -1.44 4.94 6.42
N LEU A 115 -1.00 4.23 7.46
CA LEU A 115 -0.10 3.09 7.33
C LEU A 115 -0.79 1.90 6.67
N ASN A 116 -2.08 1.67 6.94
CA ASN A 116 -2.83 0.60 6.27
C ASN A 116 -2.97 0.85 4.76
N GLU A 117 -3.29 2.09 4.36
CA GLU A 117 -3.36 2.46 2.94
C GLU A 117 -1.98 2.31 2.26
N SER A 118 -0.93 2.71 2.97
CA SER A 118 0.44 2.59 2.46
C SER A 118 0.91 1.13 2.38
N ASP A 119 0.52 0.28 3.34
CA ASP A 119 0.81 -1.15 3.35
C ASP A 119 0.12 -1.84 2.18
N GLU A 120 -1.16 -1.59 1.93
CA GLU A 120 -1.86 -2.15 0.76
C GLU A 120 -1.15 -1.82 -0.55
N PHE A 121 -0.66 -0.58 -0.68
CA PHE A 121 0.15 -0.17 -1.82
C PHE A 121 1.48 -0.93 -1.91
N VAL A 122 2.27 -0.97 -0.83
CA VAL A 122 3.58 -1.64 -0.78
C VAL A 122 3.46 -3.15 -1.01
N GLN A 123 2.45 -3.81 -0.44
CA GLN A 123 2.18 -5.23 -0.69
C GLN A 123 1.83 -5.47 -2.16
N THR A 124 1.05 -4.58 -2.78
CA THR A 124 0.73 -4.70 -4.20
C THR A 124 1.96 -4.51 -5.08
N LEU A 125 2.82 -3.53 -4.77
CA LEU A 125 4.11 -3.38 -5.45
C LEU A 125 5.00 -4.63 -5.29
N SER A 126 4.99 -5.26 -4.13
CA SER A 126 5.76 -6.49 -3.88
C SER A 126 5.28 -7.64 -4.75
N ILE A 127 3.96 -7.80 -4.88
CA ILE A 127 3.34 -8.77 -5.77
C ILE A 127 3.73 -8.49 -7.23
N LEU A 128 3.67 -7.23 -7.67
CA LEU A 128 4.01 -6.84 -9.04
C LEU A 128 5.50 -7.07 -9.34
N SER A 129 6.39 -6.77 -8.39
CA SER A 129 7.82 -7.03 -8.51
C SER A 129 8.14 -8.52 -8.66
N GLN A 130 7.45 -9.36 -7.89
CA GLN A 130 7.56 -10.81 -8.04
C GLN A 130 7.03 -11.28 -9.40
N MET A 131 5.91 -10.73 -9.88
CA MET A 131 5.39 -11.01 -11.22
C MET A 131 6.38 -10.63 -12.32
N GLU A 132 7.04 -9.47 -12.21
CA GLU A 132 8.08 -9.02 -13.13
C GLU A 132 9.27 -9.98 -13.15
N ALA A 133 9.78 -10.39 -11.97
CA ALA A 133 10.87 -11.37 -11.89
C ALA A 133 10.50 -12.73 -12.50
N ASP A 134 9.25 -13.17 -12.34
CA ASP A 134 8.74 -14.39 -12.95
C ASP A 134 8.69 -14.24 -14.49
N ILE A 135 8.22 -13.10 -15.00
CA ILE A 135 8.21 -12.77 -16.44
C ILE A 135 9.63 -12.79 -17.02
N GLU A 136 10.59 -12.16 -16.34
CA GLU A 136 11.99 -12.16 -16.76
C GLU A 136 12.58 -13.57 -16.78
N THR A 137 12.24 -14.41 -15.80
CA THR A 137 12.68 -15.81 -15.74
C THR A 137 12.14 -16.61 -16.91
N VAL A 138 10.82 -16.54 -17.17
CA VAL A 138 10.19 -17.25 -18.30
C VAL A 138 10.73 -16.76 -19.63
N HIS A 139 10.93 -15.44 -19.78
CA HIS A 139 11.53 -14.85 -20.97
C HIS A 139 12.98 -15.33 -21.16
N SER A 140 13.78 -15.38 -20.11
CA SER A 140 15.15 -15.92 -20.14
C SER A 140 15.17 -17.39 -20.55
N ASP A 141 14.29 -18.22 -20.00
CA ASP A 141 14.15 -19.64 -20.35
C ASP A 141 13.77 -19.83 -21.83
N LEU A 142 12.82 -19.01 -22.33
CA LEU A 142 12.44 -19.00 -23.74
C LEU A 142 13.62 -18.60 -24.63
N MET A 143 14.35 -17.54 -24.27
CA MET A 143 15.52 -17.09 -25.01
C MET A 143 16.65 -18.12 -24.99
N ASN A 144 16.90 -18.77 -23.86
CA ASN A 144 17.89 -19.85 -23.75
C ASN A 144 17.53 -21.03 -24.64
N LEU A 145 16.26 -21.39 -24.72
CA LEU A 145 15.77 -22.45 -25.61
C LEU A 145 15.99 -22.08 -27.08
N ILE A 146 15.65 -20.86 -27.48
CA ILE A 146 15.86 -20.34 -28.84
C ILE A 146 17.36 -20.32 -29.18
N LEU A 147 18.20 -19.82 -28.26
CA LEU A 147 19.65 -19.71 -28.45
C LEU A 147 20.38 -21.04 -28.37
N SER A 148 19.77 -22.09 -27.78
CA SER A 148 20.33 -23.44 -27.75
C SER A 148 20.55 -24.05 -29.14
N GLY A 149 19.92 -23.49 -30.17
CA GLY A 149 20.00 -23.97 -31.55
C GLY A 149 19.15 -25.21 -31.82
N THR A 150 18.28 -25.59 -30.89
CA THR A 150 17.31 -26.67 -31.09
C THR A 150 16.19 -26.17 -32.01
N PRO A 151 16.04 -26.74 -33.22
CA PRO A 151 15.10 -26.20 -34.19
C PRO A 151 13.65 -26.56 -33.82
N THR A 152 12.75 -25.58 -33.89
CA THR A 152 11.31 -25.83 -33.99
C THR A 152 10.95 -26.36 -35.38
N THR A 153 9.80 -27.04 -35.49
CA THR A 153 9.34 -27.55 -36.79
C THR A 153 8.86 -26.44 -37.71
N LEU A 154 8.95 -26.67 -39.02
CA LEU A 154 8.47 -25.70 -40.02
C LEU A 154 6.96 -25.50 -39.90
N GLU A 155 6.23 -26.59 -39.67
CA GLU A 155 4.78 -26.61 -39.48
C GLU A 155 4.36 -25.77 -38.26
N TYR A 156 5.07 -25.90 -37.14
CA TYR A 156 4.82 -25.07 -35.95
C TYR A 156 5.15 -23.59 -36.22
N ASN A 157 6.29 -23.29 -36.86
CA ASN A 157 6.65 -21.91 -37.18
C ASN A 157 5.63 -21.23 -38.11
N GLN A 158 5.08 -21.97 -39.07
CA GLN A 158 4.01 -21.47 -39.94
C GLN A 158 2.74 -21.21 -39.12
N ALA A 159 2.33 -22.15 -38.26
CA ALA A 159 1.16 -21.99 -37.40
C ALA A 159 1.30 -20.79 -36.45
N LEU A 160 2.48 -20.60 -35.85
CA LEU A 160 2.77 -19.47 -34.99
C LEU A 160 2.76 -18.14 -35.75
N THR A 161 3.28 -18.11 -36.98
CA THR A 161 3.25 -16.91 -37.85
C THR A 161 1.83 -16.55 -38.26
N ASP A 162 1.03 -17.56 -38.63
CA ASP A 162 -0.37 -17.36 -38.99
C ASP A 162 -1.15 -16.84 -37.78
N PHE A 163 -0.90 -17.40 -36.59
CA PHE A 163 -1.48 -16.94 -35.33
C PHE A 163 -1.10 -15.48 -35.01
N THR A 164 0.19 -15.13 -35.06
CA THR A 164 0.64 -13.76 -34.73
C THR A 164 0.10 -12.73 -35.71
N THR A 165 -0.11 -13.10 -36.97
CA THR A 165 -0.73 -12.23 -37.99
C THR A 165 -2.21 -12.00 -37.71
N VAL A 166 -2.94 -13.02 -37.25
CA VAL A 166 -4.38 -12.91 -36.94
C VAL A 166 -4.61 -12.06 -35.69
N HIS A 167 -3.73 -12.18 -34.70
CA HIS A 167 -3.85 -11.53 -33.38
C HIS A 167 -2.87 -10.39 -33.15
N GLU A 168 -2.39 -9.74 -34.22
CA GLU A 168 -1.33 -8.74 -34.14
C GLU A 168 -1.67 -7.61 -33.15
N GLU A 169 -2.94 -7.15 -33.15
CA GLU A 169 -3.39 -6.06 -32.27
C GLU A 169 -3.50 -6.48 -30.80
N GLU A 170 -3.98 -7.68 -30.51
CA GLU A 170 -4.05 -8.20 -29.15
C GLU A 170 -2.65 -8.50 -28.60
N LEU A 171 -1.77 -9.05 -29.44
CA LEU A 171 -0.40 -9.39 -29.04
C LEU A 171 0.46 -8.17 -28.73
N LYS A 172 0.14 -7.01 -29.32
CA LYS A 172 0.78 -5.73 -28.97
C LYS A 172 0.62 -5.38 -27.49
N LEU A 173 -0.37 -5.92 -26.77
CA LEU A 173 -0.49 -5.67 -25.32
C LEU A 173 0.65 -6.28 -24.50
N PHE A 174 1.32 -7.29 -25.04
CA PHE A 174 2.47 -7.94 -24.42
C PHE A 174 3.80 -7.34 -24.89
N ASP A 175 3.76 -6.35 -25.79
CA ASP A 175 4.93 -5.56 -26.19
C ASP A 175 5.19 -4.45 -25.16
N LEU A 176 6.42 -4.36 -24.67
CA LEU A 176 6.84 -3.39 -23.66
C LEU A 176 6.60 -1.93 -24.08
N GLU A 177 6.81 -1.57 -25.35
CA GLU A 177 6.64 -0.19 -25.83
C GLU A 177 5.15 0.19 -25.86
N VAL A 178 4.30 -0.75 -26.23
CA VAL A 178 2.84 -0.53 -26.27
C VAL A 178 2.24 -0.61 -24.88
N ALA A 179 2.69 -1.53 -24.03
CA ALA A 179 2.40 -1.55 -22.59
C ALA A 179 2.73 -0.20 -21.97
N THR A 180 3.93 0.31 -22.23
CA THR A 180 4.36 1.64 -21.81
C THR A 180 3.46 2.71 -22.39
N SER A 181 2.91 2.59 -23.60
CA SER A 181 1.94 3.55 -24.16
C SER A 181 0.55 3.51 -23.48
N TYR A 182 0.08 2.33 -23.06
CA TYR A 182 -1.15 2.20 -22.25
C TYR A 182 -0.96 2.71 -20.82
N LEU A 183 0.25 2.58 -20.30
CA LEU A 183 0.65 2.97 -18.94
C LEU A 183 1.23 4.40 -18.87
N SER A 184 1.67 5.00 -19.97
CA SER A 184 2.19 6.38 -20.06
C SER A 184 1.11 7.36 -20.57
N SER A 185 1.10 8.65 -20.22
CA SER A 185 1.97 9.49 -19.41
C SER A 185 1.08 10.28 -18.45
N LYS A 186 1.25 10.07 -17.15
CA LYS A 186 0.47 10.66 -16.04
C LYS A 186 -0.95 10.13 -15.81
N THR A 187 -1.44 9.15 -16.59
CA THR A 187 -2.75 8.53 -16.30
C THR A 187 -2.93 7.15 -16.94
N ILE A 188 -2.99 6.09 -16.14
CA ILE A 188 -3.49 4.76 -16.49
C ILE A 188 -4.94 4.88 -16.96
N LYS A 189 -5.18 4.63 -18.25
CA LYS A 189 -6.53 4.65 -18.84
C LYS A 189 -7.21 3.30 -18.63
N VAL A 190 -7.64 3.03 -17.39
CA VAL A 190 -8.23 1.76 -16.94
C VAL A 190 -9.31 1.23 -17.89
N ALA A 191 -10.19 2.10 -18.41
CA ALA A 191 -11.24 1.68 -19.33
C ALA A 191 -10.69 1.08 -20.64
N LYS A 192 -9.64 1.69 -21.20
CA LYS A 192 -8.99 1.20 -22.43
C LYS A 192 -8.22 -0.10 -22.17
N LEU A 193 -7.53 -0.18 -21.03
CA LEU A 193 -6.81 -1.39 -20.64
C LEU A 193 -7.78 -2.56 -20.40
N LYS A 194 -8.90 -2.33 -19.69
CA LYS A 194 -9.96 -3.34 -19.50
C LYS A 194 -10.56 -3.84 -20.82
N GLU A 195 -10.82 -2.94 -21.77
CA GLU A 195 -11.32 -3.30 -23.10
C GLU A 195 -10.33 -4.19 -23.84
N ALA A 196 -9.04 -3.81 -23.84
CA ALA A 196 -7.99 -4.55 -24.53
C ALA A 196 -7.69 -5.92 -23.88
N LEU A 197 -7.72 -6.02 -22.56
CA LEU A 197 -7.58 -7.30 -21.85
C LEU A 197 -8.76 -8.24 -22.08
N GLY A 198 -9.96 -7.69 -22.30
CA GLY A 198 -11.17 -8.49 -22.57
C GLY A 198 -11.05 -9.38 -23.81
N THR A 199 -10.21 -9.00 -24.79
CA THR A 199 -9.92 -9.82 -25.98
C THR A 199 -8.64 -10.65 -25.83
N ALA A 200 -7.65 -10.17 -25.06
CA ALA A 200 -6.37 -10.84 -24.86
C ALA A 200 -6.48 -12.23 -24.19
N ASP A 201 -7.41 -12.42 -23.25
CA ASP A 201 -7.68 -13.74 -22.62
C ASP A 201 -8.04 -14.81 -23.65
N GLN A 202 -8.86 -14.44 -24.63
CA GLN A 202 -9.26 -15.35 -25.70
C GLN A 202 -8.08 -15.66 -26.64
N THR A 203 -7.24 -14.67 -26.94
CA THR A 203 -6.00 -14.86 -27.72
C THR A 203 -5.05 -15.84 -27.03
N ILE A 204 -4.85 -15.74 -25.71
CA ILE A 204 -4.00 -16.68 -24.96
C ILE A 204 -4.55 -18.10 -25.06
N LYS A 205 -5.86 -18.29 -24.85
CA LYS A 205 -6.52 -19.60 -24.99
C LYS A 205 -6.41 -20.17 -26.40
N GLU A 206 -6.46 -19.33 -27.43
CA GLU A 206 -6.27 -19.76 -28.81
C GLU A 206 -4.81 -20.19 -29.07
N MET A 207 -3.83 -19.53 -28.44
CA MET A 207 -2.41 -19.94 -28.50
C MET A 207 -2.18 -21.34 -27.92
N GLU A 208 -2.87 -21.71 -26.83
CA GLU A 208 -2.80 -23.06 -26.25
C GLU A 208 -3.22 -24.15 -27.25
N THR A 209 -4.04 -23.80 -28.25
CA THR A 209 -4.54 -24.73 -29.27
C THR A 209 -3.64 -24.85 -30.49
N ILE A 210 -2.57 -24.05 -30.59
CA ILE A 210 -1.59 -24.16 -31.67
C ILE A 210 -1.01 -25.56 -31.66
N GLN A 211 -1.09 -26.23 -32.81
CA GLN A 211 -0.61 -27.59 -32.94
C GLN A 211 0.92 -27.63 -32.88
N THR A 212 1.45 -28.44 -31.96
CA THR A 212 2.89 -28.69 -31.79
C THR A 212 3.28 -30.05 -32.40
N TYR A 213 4.46 -30.16 -33.00
CA TYR A 213 4.87 -31.36 -33.73
C TYR A 213 6.16 -32.00 -33.18
N SER A 214 6.85 -31.31 -32.27
CA SER A 214 8.05 -31.80 -31.58
C SER A 214 8.03 -31.43 -30.09
N GLU A 215 8.92 -32.04 -29.31
CA GLU A 215 9.10 -31.67 -27.89
C GLU A 215 9.57 -30.21 -27.73
N THR A 216 10.41 -29.73 -28.65
CA THR A 216 10.86 -28.34 -28.66
C THR A 216 9.71 -27.38 -28.97
N ASP A 217 8.80 -27.74 -29.90
CA ASP A 217 7.60 -26.94 -30.18
C ASP A 217 6.72 -26.84 -28.94
N VAL A 218 6.54 -27.95 -28.21
CA VAL A 218 5.78 -27.98 -26.94
C VAL A 218 6.40 -27.05 -25.90
N GLN A 219 7.73 -27.10 -25.75
CA GLN A 219 8.44 -26.25 -24.79
C GLN A 219 8.33 -24.76 -25.16
N VAL A 220 8.57 -24.41 -26.43
CA VAL A 220 8.46 -23.02 -26.90
C VAL A 220 7.03 -22.50 -26.74
N ASN A 221 6.02 -23.25 -27.20
CA ASN A 221 4.63 -22.82 -27.08
C ASN A 221 4.21 -22.70 -25.61
N GLY A 222 4.60 -23.65 -24.77
CA GLY A 222 4.32 -23.62 -23.34
C GLY A 222 4.92 -22.39 -22.64
N LEU A 223 6.17 -22.03 -22.96
CA LEU A 223 6.81 -20.84 -22.40
C LEU A 223 6.18 -19.54 -22.92
N LEU A 224 5.78 -19.48 -24.19
CA LEU A 224 5.06 -18.33 -24.75
C LEU A 224 3.70 -18.11 -24.08
N VAL A 225 2.92 -19.18 -23.90
CA VAL A 225 1.64 -19.14 -23.18
C VAL A 225 1.87 -18.65 -21.75
N GLN A 226 2.82 -19.24 -21.01
CA GLN A 226 3.13 -18.83 -19.64
C GLN A 226 3.56 -17.37 -19.54
N LEU A 227 4.37 -16.89 -20.48
CA LEU A 227 4.80 -15.50 -20.55
C LEU A 227 3.60 -14.56 -20.70
N TYR A 228 2.71 -14.85 -21.64
CA TYR A 228 1.54 -14.02 -21.91
C TYR A 228 0.50 -14.10 -20.79
N GLU A 229 0.28 -15.27 -20.20
CA GLU A 229 -0.55 -15.43 -18.99
C GLU A 229 -0.02 -14.58 -17.84
N ARG A 230 1.30 -14.61 -17.59
CA ARG A 230 1.87 -13.88 -16.46
C ARG A 230 1.80 -12.36 -16.66
N ILE A 231 2.06 -11.87 -17.86
CA ILE A 231 1.88 -10.45 -18.20
C ILE A 231 0.39 -10.05 -18.08
N TYR A 232 -0.52 -10.92 -18.54
CA TYR A 232 -1.96 -10.70 -18.42
C TYR A 232 -2.42 -10.61 -16.96
N GLU A 233 -1.97 -11.52 -16.10
CA GLU A 233 -2.22 -11.50 -14.66
C GLU A 233 -1.67 -10.23 -13.99
N MET A 234 -0.49 -9.78 -14.40
CA MET A 234 0.11 -8.53 -13.91
C MET A 234 -0.80 -7.33 -14.24
N TYR A 235 -1.33 -7.25 -15.47
CA TYR A 235 -2.29 -6.19 -15.81
C TYR A 235 -3.62 -6.29 -15.04
N GLN A 236 -4.14 -7.51 -14.84
CA GLN A 236 -5.34 -7.70 -14.02
C GLN A 236 -5.11 -7.22 -12.59
N THR A 237 -3.92 -7.50 -12.03
CA THR A 237 -3.52 -7.06 -10.69
C THR A 237 -3.46 -5.54 -10.61
N ILE A 238 -2.82 -4.87 -11.58
CA ILE A 238 -2.79 -3.39 -11.65
C ILE A 238 -4.21 -2.81 -11.70
N ILE A 239 -5.12 -3.44 -12.46
CA ILE A 239 -6.50 -2.96 -12.61
C ILE A 239 -7.34 -3.16 -11.34
N ALA A 240 -7.06 -4.23 -10.58
CA ALA A 240 -7.80 -4.59 -9.40
C ALA A 240 -7.49 -3.68 -8.20
N HIS A 241 -6.31 -3.07 -8.16
CA HIS A 241 -5.84 -2.22 -7.07
C HIS A 241 -5.95 -0.75 -7.48
N GLN A 242 -7.04 -0.12 -7.05
CA GLN A 242 -7.39 1.25 -7.42
C GLN A 242 -6.39 2.27 -6.87
N GLU A 243 -5.74 1.94 -5.77
CA GLU A 243 -4.73 2.73 -5.06
C GLU A 243 -3.53 2.97 -5.98
N ILE A 244 -3.05 1.93 -6.67
CA ILE A 244 -1.99 2.04 -7.69
C ILE A 244 -2.40 3.01 -8.80
N ILE A 245 -3.64 2.88 -9.26
CA ILE A 245 -4.16 3.72 -10.34
C ILE A 245 -4.27 5.17 -9.89
N GLU A 246 -4.80 5.43 -8.70
CA GLU A 246 -4.99 6.77 -8.16
C GLU A 246 -3.66 7.47 -7.89
N LEU A 247 -2.70 6.74 -7.31
CA LEU A 247 -1.33 7.20 -7.10
C LEU A 247 -0.65 7.57 -8.42
N THR A 248 -0.61 6.62 -9.36
CA THR A 248 0.02 6.80 -10.69
C THR A 248 -0.62 7.93 -11.49
N ASN A 249 -1.90 8.24 -11.23
CA ASN A 249 -2.67 9.20 -12.03
C ASN A 249 -2.77 10.58 -11.40
N GLY A 250 -2.65 10.68 -10.07
CA GLY A 250 -2.92 11.88 -9.29
C GLY A 250 -1.69 12.60 -8.78
N TYR A 251 -0.56 11.90 -8.65
CA TYR A 251 0.64 12.38 -7.99
C TYR A 251 1.87 12.11 -8.84
N GLU A 252 2.88 12.98 -8.76
CA GLU A 252 4.16 12.71 -9.43
C GLU A 252 5.02 11.73 -8.62
N ASP A 253 4.94 11.81 -7.28
CA ASP A 253 5.68 10.98 -6.33
C ASP A 253 4.73 10.42 -5.23
N PHE A 254 5.03 9.23 -4.69
CA PHE A 254 4.28 8.65 -3.56
C PHE A 254 4.46 9.48 -2.28
N SER A 255 5.63 10.08 -2.06
CA SER A 255 5.80 11.03 -0.95
C SER A 255 4.84 12.23 -1.01
N GLU A 256 4.45 12.69 -2.20
CA GLU A 256 3.45 13.75 -2.38
C GLU A 256 2.06 13.29 -1.96
N TYR A 257 1.68 12.06 -2.35
CA TYR A 257 0.43 11.44 -1.92
C TYR A 257 0.33 11.36 -0.39
N LEU A 258 1.41 10.92 0.27
CA LEU A 258 1.46 10.76 1.72
C LEU A 258 1.30 12.08 2.48
N GLN A 259 1.69 13.23 1.91
CA GLN A 259 1.63 14.50 2.62
C GLN A 259 0.21 14.88 3.05
N GLY A 260 -0.80 14.59 2.24
CA GLY A 260 -2.20 14.92 2.56
C GLY A 260 -2.69 14.18 3.81
N PRO A 261 -2.68 12.83 3.81
CA PRO A 261 -3.01 12.00 4.95
C PRO A 261 -2.11 12.29 6.17
N LEU A 262 -0.81 12.51 5.98
CA LEU A 262 0.11 12.81 7.07
C LEU A 262 -0.26 14.13 7.76
N ASN A 263 -0.53 15.19 7.00
CA ASN A 263 -0.99 16.47 7.54
C ASN A 263 -2.29 16.32 8.35
N LYS A 264 -3.23 15.48 7.90
CA LYS A 264 -4.47 15.17 8.65
C LYS A 264 -4.12 14.51 9.99
N ALA A 265 -3.25 13.49 9.99
CA ALA A 265 -2.84 12.80 11.21
C ALA A 265 -2.12 13.74 12.20
N SER A 266 -1.19 14.57 11.71
CA SER A 266 -0.48 15.57 12.54
C SER A 266 -1.43 16.62 13.12
N LEU A 267 -2.52 16.98 12.42
CA LEU A 267 -3.54 17.89 12.96
C LEU A 267 -4.32 17.27 14.14
N GLU A 268 -4.61 15.97 14.09
CA GLU A 268 -5.27 15.26 15.20
C GLU A 268 -4.35 15.19 16.42
N VAL A 269 -3.04 14.96 16.23
CA VAL A 269 -2.04 15.07 17.30
C VAL A 269 -2.05 16.47 17.91
N LEU A 270 -2.00 17.52 17.08
CA LEU A 270 -2.02 18.90 17.55
C LEU A 270 -3.31 19.25 18.32
N ALA A 271 -4.46 18.69 17.91
CA ALA A 271 -5.73 18.88 18.61
C ALA A 271 -5.68 18.23 20.00
N TRP A 272 -5.16 17.01 20.09
CA TRP A 272 -4.92 16.33 21.36
C TRP A 272 -3.94 17.11 22.25
N GLU A 273 -2.80 17.55 21.73
CA GLU A 273 -1.80 18.33 22.49
C GLU A 273 -2.38 19.61 23.06
N LYS A 274 -3.18 20.34 22.27
CA LYS A 274 -3.88 21.55 22.72
C LYS A 274 -4.87 21.23 23.83
N ALA A 275 -5.67 20.17 23.68
CA ALA A 275 -6.63 19.75 24.69
C ALA A 275 -5.94 19.39 26.01
N VAL A 276 -4.80 18.69 25.92
CA VAL A 276 -3.94 18.35 27.07
C VAL A 276 -3.27 19.58 27.70
N GLY A 277 -2.91 20.59 26.90
CA GLY A 277 -2.30 21.83 27.35
C GLY A 277 -3.26 22.78 28.08
N ILE A 278 -4.54 22.80 27.69
CA ILE A 278 -5.60 23.63 28.32
C ILE A 278 -5.91 23.19 29.75
N VAL A 279 -5.57 21.95 30.12
CA VAL A 279 -5.85 21.36 31.45
C VAL A 279 -4.81 21.72 32.52
N ASN A 280 -3.79 22.51 32.17
CA ASN A 280 -2.73 22.93 33.09
C ASN A 280 -3.14 24.11 33.98
#